data_AF-A0A918C4S5-F1
#
_entry.id   AF-A0A918C4S5-F1
#
_cell.length_a   1.000
_cell.length_b   1.000
_cell.length_c   1.000
_cell.angle_alpha   90.00
_cell.angle_beta   90.00
_cell.angle_gamma   90.00
#
_symmetry.space_group_name_H-M   'P 1'
#
loop_
_entity.id
_entity.type
_entity.pdbx_description
1 polymer ?
#
loop_
_entity_poly.entity_id
_entity_poly.type
_entity_poly.pdbx_seq_one_letter_code
_entity_poly.pdbx_strand_id
1 'polypeptide(L)'
;MPDGEIALELAELRRALEVGLARIDGQLALLVQRSDQIDKAIEELDTRVTNLERTRWPLPTISTLTGLAALGVAVWSATGR
;
A
#
# COMPACT_ATOMS: atom_id res chain seq x y z
N MET A 1 57.91 8.29 -15.59
CA MET A 1 57.96 6.81 -15.68
C MET A 1 56.52 6.36 -15.93
N PRO A 2 56.23 5.64 -17.02
CA PRO A 2 54.85 5.32 -17.43
C PRO A 2 54.06 4.51 -16.38
N ASP A 3 54.74 3.72 -15.55
CA ASP A 3 54.10 2.90 -14.51
C ASP A 3 53.43 3.73 -13.40
N GLY A 4 53.96 4.92 -13.10
CA GLY A 4 53.39 5.81 -12.09
C GLY A 4 52.08 6.46 -12.55
N GLU A 5 51.94 6.71 -13.84
CA GLU A 5 50.74 7.26 -14.46
C GLU A 5 49.61 6.22 -14.48
N ILE A 6 49.93 4.97 -14.85
CA ILE A 6 48.96 3.85 -14.79
C ILE A 6 48.48 3.60 -13.35
N ALA A 7 49.38 3.64 -12.37
CA ALA A 7 49.01 3.45 -10.97
C ALA A 7 48.08 4.57 -10.46
N LEU A 8 48.27 5.80 -10.93
CA LEU A 8 47.41 6.93 -10.61
C LEU A 8 46.01 6.75 -11.20
N GLU A 9 45.92 6.46 -12.50
CA GLU A 9 44.64 6.22 -13.21
C GLU A 9 43.83 5.09 -12.55
N LEU A 10 44.49 3.99 -12.15
CA LEU A 10 43.84 2.91 -11.41
C LEU A 10 43.33 3.36 -10.04
N ALA A 11 44.09 4.21 -9.33
CA ALA A 11 43.67 4.75 -8.05
C ALA A 11 42.45 5.68 -8.20
N GLU A 12 42.41 6.48 -9.27
CA GLU A 12 41.28 7.35 -9.60
C GLU A 12 40.04 6.54 -9.98
N LEU A 13 40.19 5.51 -10.83
CA LEU A 13 39.10 4.61 -11.20
C LEU A 13 38.53 3.89 -9.98
N ARG A 14 39.40 3.38 -9.10
CA ARG A 14 38.98 2.76 -7.84
C ARG A 14 38.20 3.75 -6.97
N ARG A 15 38.67 4.99 -6.88
CA ARG A 15 37.98 6.02 -6.09
C ARG A 15 36.63 6.39 -6.68
N ALA A 16 36.52 6.53 -8.00
CA ALA A 16 35.25 6.76 -8.67
C ALA A 16 34.26 5.60 -8.44
N LEU A 17 34.75 4.36 -8.45
CA LEU A 17 33.95 3.17 -8.15
C LEU A 17 33.46 3.16 -6.70
N GLU A 18 34.33 3.41 -5.73
CA GLU A 18 33.96 3.46 -4.30
C GLU A 18 32.87 4.52 -4.03
N VAL A 19 33.00 5.70 -4.64
CA VAL A 19 31.98 6.76 -4.55
C VAL A 19 30.67 6.33 -5.22
N GLY A 20 30.76 5.67 -6.38
CA GLY A 20 29.60 5.15 -7.10
C GLY A 20 28.84 4.11 -6.28
N LEU A 21 29.55 3.15 -5.68
CA LEU A 21 28.98 2.11 -4.82
C LEU A 21 28.32 2.73 -3.58
N ALA A 22 29.00 3.64 -2.88
CA ALA A 22 28.43 4.33 -1.73
C ALA A 22 27.14 5.09 -2.07
N ARG A 23 27.06 5.69 -3.27
CA ARG A 23 25.84 6.36 -3.76
C ARG A 23 24.71 5.36 -4.03
N ILE A 24 25.01 4.23 -4.67
CA ILE A 24 24.03 3.18 -4.97
C ILE A 24 23.48 2.59 -3.67
N ASP A 25 24.36 2.28 -2.71
CA ASP A 25 23.96 1.76 -1.39
C ASP A 25 23.02 2.73 -0.67
N GLY A 26 23.32 4.02 -0.73
CA GLY A 26 22.43 5.06 -0.20
C GLY A 26 21.07 5.10 -0.89
N GLN A 27 21.02 4.97 -2.22
CA GLN A 27 19.76 4.92 -2.96
C GLN A 27 18.95 3.65 -2.66
N LEU A 28 19.60 2.50 -2.51
CA LEU A 28 18.96 1.24 -2.12
C LEU A 28 18.41 1.31 -0.69
N ALA A 29 19.17 1.88 0.25
CA ALA A 29 18.69 2.10 1.61
C ALA A 29 17.42 2.97 1.64
N LEU A 30 17.37 4.03 0.84
CA LEU A 30 16.17 4.86 0.69
C LEU A 30 14.99 4.11 0.05
N LEU A 31 15.26 3.24 -0.93
CA LEU A 31 14.22 2.40 -1.53
C LEU A 31 13.64 1.42 -0.52
N VAL A 32 14.48 0.74 0.24
CA VAL A 32 14.04 -0.17 1.33
C VAL A 32 13.20 0.60 2.35
N GLN A 33 13.67 1.75 2.80
CA GLN A 33 12.92 2.60 3.74
C GLN A 33 11.55 3.01 3.19
N ARG A 34 11.46 3.36 1.90
CA ARG A 34 10.20 3.73 1.26
C ARG A 34 9.27 2.52 1.12
N SER A 35 9.80 1.35 0.79
CA SER A 35 9.01 0.11 0.75
C SER A 35 8.41 -0.19 2.11
N ASP A 36 9.19 -0.12 3.19
CA ASP A 36 8.70 -0.29 4.56
C ASP A 36 7.62 0.74 4.93
N GLN A 37 7.75 1.98 4.45
CA GLN A 37 6.73 3.02 4.64
C GLN A 37 5.44 2.71 3.89
N ILE A 38 5.55 2.21 2.65
CA ILE A 38 4.40 1.82 1.82
C ILE A 38 3.69 0.64 2.47
N ASP A 39 4.41 -0.37 2.94
CA ASP A 39 3.83 -1.55 3.58
C ASP A 39 3.02 -1.16 4.82
N LYS A 40 3.54 -0.25 5.65
CA LYS A 40 2.80 0.30 6.80
C LYS A 40 1.56 1.09 6.38
N ALA A 41 1.66 1.89 5.33
CA ALA A 41 0.53 2.66 4.83
C ALA A 41 -0.57 1.74 4.25
N ILE A 42 -0.19 0.64 3.62
CA ILE A 42 -1.11 -0.40 3.14
C ILE A 42 -1.80 -1.08 4.33
N GLU A 43 -1.06 -1.48 5.36
CA GLU A 43 -1.62 -2.10 6.56
C GLU A 43 -2.60 -1.16 7.29
N GLU A 44 -2.27 0.13 7.38
CA GLU A 44 -3.16 1.15 7.93
C GLU A 44 -4.42 1.29 7.06
N LEU A 45 -4.27 1.33 5.74
CA LEU A 45 -5.41 1.43 4.83
C LEU A 45 -6.31 0.20 4.92
N ASP A 46 -5.75 -0.99 4.99
CA ASP A 46 -6.48 -2.25 5.13
C ASP A 46 -7.28 -2.29 6.44
N THR A 47 -6.66 -1.85 7.54
CA THR A 47 -7.34 -1.71 8.84
C THR A 47 -8.52 -0.74 8.74
N ARG A 48 -8.32 0.40 8.07
CA ARG A 48 -9.37 1.41 7.87
C ARG A 48 -10.49 0.89 6.97
N VAL A 49 -10.17 0.19 5.89
CA VAL A 49 -11.14 -0.44 5.00
C VAL A 49 -11.95 -1.47 5.76
N THR A 50 -11.29 -2.37 6.50
CA THR A 50 -11.97 -3.38 7.34
C THR A 50 -12.91 -2.74 8.36
N ASN A 51 -12.49 -1.65 9.02
CA ASN A 51 -13.34 -0.92 9.95
C ASN A 51 -14.55 -0.27 9.25
N LEU A 52 -14.31 0.38 8.10
CA LEU A 52 -15.39 0.96 7.29
C LEU A 52 -16.37 -0.11 6.81
N GLU A 53 -15.89 -1.24 6.30
CA GLU A 53 -16.72 -2.37 5.90
C GLU A 53 -17.56 -2.86 7.06
N ARG A 54 -16.96 -3.14 8.22
CA ARG A 54 -17.66 -3.53 9.45
C ARG A 54 -18.74 -2.53 9.86
N THR A 55 -18.48 -1.23 9.67
CA THR A 55 -19.43 -0.15 9.95
C THR A 55 -20.50 -0.01 8.86
N ARG A 56 -20.25 -0.52 7.64
CA ARG A 56 -21.14 -0.47 6.46
C ARG A 56 -22.02 -1.72 6.30
N TRP A 57 -21.70 -2.82 7.00
CA TRP A 57 -22.53 -4.02 7.12
C TRP A 57 -24.00 -3.83 7.57
N PRO A 58 -24.43 -2.76 8.28
CA PRO A 58 -25.86 -2.55 8.51
C PRO A 58 -26.62 -2.09 7.26
N LEU A 59 -26.01 -1.53 6.22
CA LEU A 59 -26.77 -0.98 5.08
C LEU A 59 -27.45 -2.06 4.21
N PRO A 60 -26.79 -3.15 3.78
CA PRO A 60 -27.45 -4.23 3.06
C PRO A 60 -28.51 -4.93 3.93
N THR A 61 -28.19 -5.23 5.20
CA THR A 61 -29.14 -5.86 6.13
C THR A 61 -30.37 -4.99 6.41
N ILE A 62 -30.20 -3.67 6.54
CA ILE A 62 -31.33 -2.74 6.68
C ILE A 62 -32.17 -2.73 5.40
N SER A 63 -31.55 -2.76 4.21
CA SER A 63 -32.29 -2.80 2.95
C SER A 63 -33.09 -4.10 2.77
N THR A 64 -32.53 -5.25 3.16
CA THR A 64 -33.23 -6.53 3.09
C THR A 64 -34.35 -6.60 4.12
N LEU A 65 -34.13 -6.13 5.36
CA LEU A 65 -35.20 -6.01 6.36
C LEU A 65 -36.31 -5.06 5.91
N THR A 66 -35.96 -3.94 5.28
CA THR A 66 -36.92 -2.98 4.73
C THR A 66 -37.73 -3.60 3.59
N GLY A 67 -37.09 -4.34 2.68
CA GLY A 67 -37.77 -5.07 1.62
C GLY A 67 -38.71 -6.16 2.14
N LEU A 68 -38.30 -6.90 3.17
CA LEU A 68 -39.15 -7.90 3.82
C LEU A 68 -40.35 -7.27 4.53
N ALA A 69 -40.14 -6.14 5.22
CA ALA A 69 -41.23 -5.40 5.85
C ALA A 69 -42.22 -4.87 4.81
N ALA A 70 -41.73 -4.29 3.71
CA ALA A 70 -42.56 -3.82 2.61
C ALA A 70 -43.35 -4.96 1.95
N LEU A 71 -42.75 -6.14 1.76
CA LEU A 71 -43.46 -7.33 1.27
C LEU A 71 -44.55 -7.80 2.24
N GLY A 72 -44.27 -7.83 3.55
CA GLY A 72 -45.26 -8.19 4.56
C GLY A 72 -46.46 -7.24 4.55
N VAL A 73 -46.21 -5.93 4.46
CA VAL A 73 -47.25 -4.91 4.33
C VAL A 73 -48.04 -5.09 3.04
N ALA A 74 -47.36 -5.37 1.92
CA ALA A 74 -48.02 -5.59 0.63
C ALA A 74 -48.96 -6.80 0.67
N VAL A 75 -48.51 -7.94 1.24
CA VAL A 75 -49.33 -9.14 1.40
C VAL A 75 -50.53 -8.87 2.28
N TRP A 76 -50.34 -8.22 3.43
CA TRP A 76 -51.45 -7.84 4.32
C TRP A 76 -52.45 -6.90 3.63
N SER A 77 -51.97 -5.94 2.84
CA SER A 77 -52.84 -5.04 2.08
C SER A 77 -53.59 -5.73 0.93
N ALA A 78 -53.07 -6.84 0.42
CA ALA A 78 -53.68 -7.62 -0.66
C ALA A 78 -54.71 -8.62 -0.13
N THR A 79 -54.52 -9.17 1.06
CA THR A 79 -55.43 -10.15 1.68
C THR A 79 -56.41 -9.53 2.69
N GLY A 80 -56.09 -8.35 3.23
CA GLY A 80 -56.90 -7.59 4.18
C GLY A 80 -57.74 -6.48 3.55
N ARG A 81 -57.83 -6.43 2.22
CA ARG A 81 -58.94 -5.75 1.53
C ARG A 81 -60.19 -6.64 1.54
#